data_AF-A0A533TT30-F1
#
_entry.id   AF-A0A533TT30-F1
#
_cell.length_a   1.000
_cell.length_b   1.000
_cell.length_c   1.000
_cell.angle_alpha   90.00
_cell.angle_beta   90.00
_cell.angle_gamma   90.00
#
_symmetry.space_group_name_H-M   'P 1'
#
loop_
_entity.id
_entity.type
_entity.pdbx_description
1 polymer ?
#
loop_
_entity_poly.entity_id
_entity_poly.type
_entity_poly.pdbx_seq_one_letter_code
_entity_poly.pdbx_strand_id
1 'polypeptide(L)'
;MNPTFNRLYKEISETQHRRNRLDVLKITFVSALLGFGAIKINDITAFYQTLYFAPLVAVFLDFLVMGEHFSIRRVGAFLRLHPSSDKTEQDYESFVSQNRDRFFVMGSRGFTILSFVAAIALLWKTRGIVLYYEWLWFVAVFLFFIIAMYCGRNQLLKLDSLPELPKK
;
A
#
# COMPACT_ATOMS: atom_id res chain seq x y z
N MET A 1 4.87 -33.04 7.56
CA MET A 1 5.05 -31.59 7.34
C MET A 1 5.65 -30.98 8.61
N ASN A 2 6.75 -30.22 8.53
CA ASN A 2 7.45 -29.68 9.70
C ASN A 2 6.55 -28.64 10.42
N PRO A 3 6.33 -28.70 11.74
CA PRO A 3 5.47 -27.75 12.46
C PRO A 3 5.86 -26.28 12.26
N THR A 4 7.12 -26.00 11.93
CA THR A 4 7.62 -24.65 11.64
C THR A 4 7.06 -24.09 10.33
N PHE A 5 6.92 -24.90 9.27
CA PHE A 5 6.36 -24.46 7.99
C PHE A 5 4.89 -24.06 8.13
N ASN A 6 4.10 -24.85 8.86
CA ASN A 6 2.70 -24.55 9.13
C ASN A 6 2.51 -23.21 9.86
N ARG A 7 3.44 -22.86 10.77
CA ARG A 7 3.43 -21.55 11.45
C ARG A 7 3.70 -20.41 10.48
N LEU A 8 4.66 -20.56 9.56
CA LEU A 8 5.00 -19.55 8.56
C LEU A 8 3.87 -19.33 7.55
N TYR A 9 3.21 -20.40 7.07
CA TYR A 9 2.03 -20.26 6.20
C TYR A 9 0.86 -19.58 6.91
N LYS A 10 0.65 -19.88 8.21
CA LYS A 10 -0.33 -19.19 9.03
C LYS A 10 0.00 -17.69 9.17
N GLU A 11 1.26 -17.36 9.43
CA GLU A 11 1.72 -15.96 9.52
C GLU A 11 1.51 -15.20 8.18
N ILE A 12 1.76 -15.85 7.04
CA ILE A 12 1.47 -15.28 5.71
C ILE A 12 -0.03 -14.97 5.58
N SER A 13 -0.90 -15.92 5.94
CA SER A 13 -2.35 -15.73 5.86
C SER A 13 -2.83 -14.60 6.78
N GLU A 14 -2.35 -14.54 8.02
CA GLU A 14 -2.68 -13.46 8.96
C GLU A 14 -2.21 -12.09 8.43
N THR A 15 -1.03 -12.03 7.83
CA THR A 15 -0.47 -10.81 7.22
C THR A 15 -1.28 -10.37 6.00
N GLN A 16 -1.81 -11.30 5.19
CA GLN A 16 -2.74 -10.98 4.10
C GLN A 16 -4.07 -10.41 4.62
N HIS A 17 -4.61 -10.95 5.71
CA HIS A 17 -5.80 -10.41 6.36
C HIS A 17 -5.58 -9.00 6.91
N ARG A 18 -4.43 -8.75 7.55
CA ARG A 18 -4.03 -7.40 8.02
C ARG A 18 -3.95 -6.42 6.85
N ARG A 19 -3.31 -6.81 5.74
CA ARG A 19 -3.23 -6.00 4.52
C ARG A 19 -4.62 -5.60 4.01
N ASN A 20 -5.53 -6.56 3.87
CA ASN A 20 -6.90 -6.28 3.41
C ASN A 20 -7.62 -5.31 4.36
N ARG A 21 -7.46 -5.47 5.68
CA ARG A 21 -8.04 -4.56 6.67
C ARG A 21 -7.52 -3.13 6.52
N LEU A 22 -6.24 -2.95 6.20
CA LEU A 22 -5.64 -1.64 5.94
C LEU A 22 -6.18 -1.01 4.65
N ASP A 23 -6.32 -1.78 3.57
CA ASP A 23 -6.91 -1.30 2.32
C ASP A 23 -8.37 -0.86 2.52
N VAL A 24 -9.17 -1.65 3.24
CA VAL A 24 -10.55 -1.29 3.60
C VAL A 24 -10.57 -0.01 4.44
N LEU A 25 -9.72 0.08 5.47
CA LEU A 25 -9.63 1.27 6.32
C LEU A 25 -9.29 2.52 5.51
N LYS A 26 -8.37 2.41 4.54
CA LYS A 26 -8.02 3.49 3.61
C LYS A 26 -9.21 3.96 2.81
N ILE A 27 -9.94 3.00 2.22
CA ILE A 27 -11.14 3.31 1.42
C ILE A 27 -12.18 3.99 2.28
N THR A 28 -12.48 3.44 3.45
CA THR A 28 -13.48 3.99 4.38
C THR A 28 -13.09 5.39 4.83
N PHE A 29 -11.85 5.61 5.26
CA PHE A 29 -11.39 6.90 5.78
C PHE A 29 -11.43 7.98 4.69
N VAL A 30 -10.83 7.73 3.53
CA VAL A 30 -10.79 8.70 2.43
C VAL A 30 -12.19 9.01 1.92
N SER A 31 -13.03 7.98 1.76
CA SER A 31 -14.42 8.17 1.31
C SER A 31 -15.24 8.96 2.32
N ALA A 32 -15.12 8.66 3.61
CA ALA A 32 -15.81 9.39 4.67
C ALA A 32 -15.36 10.86 4.70
N LEU A 33 -14.06 11.11 4.68
CA LEU A 33 -13.51 12.46 4.78
C LEU A 33 -13.91 13.34 3.58
N LEU A 34 -13.80 12.80 2.37
CA LEU A 34 -14.23 13.48 1.15
C LEU A 34 -15.76 13.65 1.11
N GLY A 35 -16.51 12.64 1.56
CA GLY A 35 -17.97 12.69 1.68
C GLY A 35 -18.45 13.77 2.65
N PHE A 36 -17.81 13.90 3.81
CA PHE A 36 -18.07 15.00 4.75
C PHE A 36 -17.79 16.37 4.12
N GLY A 37 -16.71 16.48 3.34
CA GLY A 37 -16.39 17.69 2.58
C GLY A 37 -17.44 18.03 1.51
N ALA A 38 -18.09 17.02 0.92
CA ALA A 38 -19.13 17.20 -0.08
C ALA A 38 -20.51 17.56 0.50
N ILE A 39 -20.82 17.22 1.76
CA ILE A 39 -22.12 17.56 2.37
C ILE A 39 -22.16 19.04 2.79
N LYS A 40 -21.03 19.64 3.15
CA LYS A 40 -20.92 21.06 3.56
C LYS A 40 -20.43 21.99 2.44
N ILE A 41 -20.87 21.79 1.19
CA ILE A 41 -20.38 22.58 0.04
C ILE A 41 -20.58 24.10 0.21
N ASN A 42 -21.61 24.53 0.94
CA ASN A 42 -21.89 25.95 1.18
C ASN A 42 -20.97 26.61 2.22
N ASP A 43 -20.21 25.81 3.01
CA ASP A 43 -19.38 26.29 4.12
C ASP A 43 -18.03 25.55 4.16
N ILE A 44 -17.49 25.22 2.97
CA ILE A 44 -16.21 24.49 2.83
C ILE A 44 -15.06 25.26 3.49
N THR A 45 -15.17 26.57 3.67
CA THR A 45 -14.18 27.41 4.36
C THR A 45 -13.91 26.99 5.82
N ALA A 46 -14.86 26.33 6.48
CA ALA A 46 -14.64 25.75 7.81
C ALA A 46 -13.97 24.36 7.77
N PHE A 47 -14.02 23.68 6.61
CA PHE A 47 -13.62 22.27 6.46
C PHE A 47 -12.42 22.06 5.51
N TYR A 48 -11.98 23.08 4.77
CA TYR A 48 -10.94 22.94 3.73
C TYR A 48 -9.63 22.40 4.31
N GLN A 49 -9.27 22.79 5.54
CA GLN A 49 -8.07 22.29 6.22
C GLN A 49 -8.11 20.77 6.42
N THR A 50 -9.31 20.21 6.59
CA THR A 50 -9.48 18.77 6.78
C THR A 50 -9.20 17.99 5.49
N LEU A 51 -9.38 18.60 4.32
CA LEU A 51 -9.13 17.95 3.02
C LEU A 51 -7.65 17.59 2.81
N TYR A 52 -6.72 18.29 3.47
CA TYR A 52 -5.30 17.93 3.48
C TYR A 52 -5.03 16.57 4.14
N PHE A 53 -5.87 16.14 5.08
CA PHE A 53 -5.67 14.83 5.70
C PHE A 53 -5.99 13.65 4.77
N ALA A 54 -6.83 13.83 3.74
CA ALA A 54 -7.21 12.74 2.84
C ALA A 54 -6.00 12.11 2.12
N PRO A 55 -5.21 12.88 1.34
CA PRO A 55 -4.02 12.34 0.67
C PRO A 55 -2.94 11.94 1.68
N LEU A 56 -2.80 12.66 2.79
CA LEU A 56 -1.80 12.34 3.81
C LEU A 56 -2.06 10.95 4.42
N VAL A 57 -3.28 10.68 4.88
CA VAL A 57 -3.67 9.40 5.46
C VAL A 57 -3.61 8.28 4.41
N ALA A 58 -3.99 8.56 3.16
CA ALA A 58 -3.86 7.58 2.07
C ALA A 58 -2.40 7.14 1.88
N VAL A 59 -1.45 8.07 1.92
CA VAL A 59 -0.01 7.78 1.80
C VAL A 59 0.51 6.97 3.00
N PHE A 60 0.14 7.33 4.23
CA PHE A 60 0.56 6.58 5.41
C PHE A 60 -0.01 5.15 5.43
N LEU A 61 -1.27 4.97 5.03
CA LEU A 61 -1.86 3.64 4.92
C LEU A 61 -1.19 2.80 3.82
N ASP A 62 -0.77 3.41 2.71
CA ASP A 62 0.03 2.73 1.70
C ASP A 62 1.37 2.22 2.23
N PHE A 63 2.00 2.95 3.16
CA PHE A 63 3.23 2.47 3.79
C PHE A 63 3.00 1.29 4.72
N LEU A 64 1.91 1.29 5.48
CA LEU A 64 1.54 0.15 6.30
C LEU A 64 1.26 -1.08 5.43
N VAL A 65 0.49 -0.91 4.34
CA VAL A 65 0.24 -1.96 3.34
C VAL A 65 1.54 -2.47 2.72
N MET A 66 2.48 -1.56 2.40
CA MET A 66 3.80 -1.93 1.88
C MET A 66 4.62 -2.71 2.91
N GLY A 67 4.54 -2.37 4.19
CA GLY A 67 5.18 -3.09 5.28
C GLY A 67 4.67 -4.53 5.40
N GLU A 68 3.35 -4.72 5.37
CA GLU A 68 2.75 -6.07 5.36
C GLU A 68 3.18 -6.86 4.12
N HIS A 69 3.20 -6.22 2.94
CA HIS A 69 3.67 -6.85 1.70
C HIS A 69 5.15 -7.26 1.77
N PHE A 70 6.00 -6.43 2.38
CA PHE A 70 7.40 -6.75 2.62
C PHE A 70 7.55 -7.95 3.57
N SER A 71 6.74 -8.01 4.64
CA SER A 71 6.74 -9.13 5.58
C SER A 71 6.43 -10.47 4.88
N ILE A 72 5.37 -10.51 4.06
CA ILE A 72 5.02 -11.70 3.26
C ILE A 72 6.19 -12.13 2.37
N ARG A 73 6.83 -11.18 1.68
CA ARG A 73 7.97 -11.51 0.80
C ARG A 73 9.19 -11.99 1.54
N ARG A 74 9.44 -11.49 2.74
CA ARG A 74 10.53 -11.95 3.60
C ARG A 74 10.31 -13.38 4.05
N VAL A 75 9.10 -13.73 4.47
CA VAL A 75 8.75 -15.13 4.82
C VAL A 75 8.87 -16.03 3.58
N GLY A 76 8.34 -15.61 2.42
CA GLY A 76 8.47 -16.38 1.19
C GLY A 76 9.92 -16.53 0.70
N ALA A 77 10.77 -15.52 0.89
CA ALA A 77 12.20 -15.65 0.61
C ALA A 77 12.88 -16.64 1.57
N PHE A 78 12.51 -16.62 2.85
CA PHE A 78 13.03 -17.58 3.82
C PHE A 78 12.65 -19.04 3.47
N LEU A 79 11.40 -19.27 3.03
CA LEU A 79 10.90 -20.57 2.58
C LEU A 79 11.67 -21.09 1.36
N ARG A 80 11.92 -20.23 0.36
CA ARG A 80 12.73 -20.59 -0.82
C ARG A 80 14.18 -20.95 -0.48
N LEU A 81 14.76 -20.30 0.54
CA LEU A 81 16.10 -20.62 1.04
C LEU A 81 16.13 -21.92 1.86
N HIS A 82 15.01 -22.34 2.44
CA HIS A 82 14.89 -23.55 3.25
C HIS A 82 13.75 -24.43 2.74
N PRO A 83 13.90 -25.03 1.54
CA PRO A 83 12.81 -25.73 0.90
C PRO A 83 12.31 -26.92 1.72
N SER A 84 10.99 -27.08 1.78
CA SER A 84 10.34 -28.32 2.25
C SER A 84 10.84 -29.51 1.44
N SER A 85 10.80 -30.72 2.00
CA SER A 85 11.13 -31.95 1.27
C SER A 85 10.14 -32.29 0.15
N ASP A 86 8.98 -31.62 0.12
CA ASP A 86 7.93 -31.83 -0.87
C ASP A 86 8.20 -31.01 -2.15
N LYS A 87 8.37 -31.71 -3.27
CA LYS A 87 8.62 -31.09 -4.58
C LYS A 87 7.39 -30.37 -5.11
N THR A 88 6.19 -30.87 -4.83
CA THR A 88 4.94 -30.26 -5.33
C THR A 88 4.72 -28.89 -4.70
N GLU A 89 5.09 -28.74 -3.43
CA GLU A 89 5.06 -27.45 -2.72
C GLU A 89 6.05 -26.45 -3.33
N GLN A 90 7.27 -26.89 -3.65
CA GLN A 90 8.29 -26.07 -4.32
C GLN A 90 7.83 -25.59 -5.71
N ASP A 91 7.24 -26.49 -6.51
CA ASP A 91 6.74 -26.17 -7.84
C ASP A 91 5.58 -25.17 -7.78
N TYR A 92 4.68 -25.34 -6.80
CA TYR A 92 3.58 -24.41 -6.55
C TYR A 92 4.10 -23.02 -6.14
N GLU A 93 5.04 -22.95 -5.20
CA GLU A 93 5.64 -21.67 -4.77
C GLU A 93 6.35 -20.96 -5.93
N SER A 94 7.07 -21.72 -6.76
CA SER A 94 7.73 -21.20 -7.96
C SER A 94 6.72 -20.63 -8.94
N PHE A 95 5.64 -21.36 -9.23
CA PHE A 95 4.56 -20.91 -10.11
C PHE A 95 3.89 -19.63 -9.60
N VAL A 96 3.55 -19.57 -8.30
CA VAL A 96 2.92 -18.39 -7.69
C VAL A 96 3.88 -17.19 -7.67
N SER A 97 5.18 -17.42 -7.47
CA SER A 97 6.18 -16.35 -7.49
C SER A 97 6.32 -15.68 -8.86
N GLN A 98 6.15 -16.45 -9.95
CA GLN A 98 6.21 -15.96 -11.32
C GLN A 98 4.90 -15.30 -11.76
N ASN A 99 3.75 -15.84 -11.30
CA ASN A 99 2.41 -15.37 -11.64
C ASN A 99 1.80 -14.44 -10.59
N ARG A 100 2.61 -13.57 -9.97
CA ARG A 100 2.11 -12.63 -8.97
C ARG A 100 1.15 -11.62 -9.57
N ASP A 101 0.04 -11.40 -8.86
CA ASP A 101 -0.98 -10.44 -9.26
C ASP A 101 -0.44 -9.00 -9.26
N ARG A 102 -0.41 -8.38 -10.44
CA ARG A 102 0.05 -7.01 -10.66
C ARG A 102 -1.09 -6.00 -10.50
N PHE A 103 -2.35 -6.43 -10.64
CA PHE A 103 -3.52 -5.55 -10.65
C PHE A 103 -3.85 -5.04 -9.25
N PHE A 104 -3.70 -5.89 -8.23
CA PHE A 104 -3.92 -5.49 -6.84
C PHE A 104 -3.02 -4.31 -6.42
N VAL A 105 -1.74 -4.35 -6.80
CA VAL A 105 -0.76 -3.29 -6.51
C VAL A 105 -1.14 -1.98 -7.22
N MET A 106 -1.71 -2.08 -8.43
CA MET A 106 -2.17 -0.91 -9.18
C MET A 106 -3.41 -0.28 -8.55
N GLY A 107 -4.35 -1.09 -8.06
CA GLY A 107 -5.58 -0.63 -7.41
C GLY A 107 -5.31 0.18 -6.14
N SER A 108 -4.46 -0.33 -5.23
CA SER A 108 -4.15 0.38 -3.99
C SER A 108 -3.47 1.74 -4.25
N ARG A 109 -2.50 1.79 -5.18
CA ARG A 109 -1.85 3.05 -5.61
C ARG A 109 -2.80 4.01 -6.32
N GLY A 110 -3.67 3.48 -7.18
CA GLY A 110 -4.68 4.25 -7.89
C GLY A 110 -5.62 4.97 -6.93
N PHE A 111 -5.98 4.33 -5.82
CA PHE A 111 -6.81 4.95 -4.79
C PHE A 111 -6.13 6.14 -4.10
N THR A 112 -4.82 6.09 -3.88
CA THR A 112 -4.06 7.25 -3.37
C THR A 112 -4.08 8.39 -4.37
N ILE A 113 -3.77 8.11 -5.65
CA ILE A 113 -3.83 9.14 -6.70
C ILE A 113 -5.22 9.77 -6.77
N LEU A 114 -6.28 8.95 -6.69
CA LEU A 114 -7.66 9.43 -6.68
C LEU A 114 -7.95 10.34 -5.48
N SER A 115 -7.41 10.03 -4.29
CA SER A 115 -7.56 10.87 -3.10
C SER A 115 -6.93 12.26 -3.28
N PHE A 116 -5.78 12.36 -3.96
CA PHE A 116 -5.16 13.64 -4.30
C PHE A 116 -6.03 14.43 -5.29
N VAL A 117 -6.48 13.78 -6.36
CA VAL A 117 -7.33 14.42 -7.38
C VAL A 117 -8.63 14.95 -6.75
N ALA A 118 -9.27 14.15 -5.90
CA ALA A 118 -10.51 14.55 -5.23
C ALA A 118 -10.30 15.72 -4.25
N ALA A 119 -9.22 15.70 -3.46
CA ALA A 119 -8.89 16.80 -2.55
C ALA A 119 -8.62 18.11 -3.31
N ILE A 120 -7.84 18.05 -4.39
CA ILE A 120 -7.55 19.22 -5.25
C ILE A 120 -8.83 19.74 -5.91
N ALA A 121 -9.68 18.85 -6.43
CA ALA A 121 -10.93 19.24 -7.08
C ALA A 121 -11.89 19.97 -6.12
N LEU A 122 -11.98 19.52 -4.86
CA LEU A 122 -12.76 20.19 -3.82
C LEU A 122 -12.15 21.53 -3.40
N LEU A 123 -10.82 21.63 -3.33
CA LEU A 123 -10.12 22.89 -3.02
C LEU A 123 -10.23 23.94 -4.13
N TRP A 124 -10.31 23.54 -5.39
CA TRP A 124 -10.57 24.48 -6.49
C TRP A 124 -11.93 25.17 -6.39
N LYS A 125 -12.90 24.54 -5.73
CA LYS A 125 -14.22 25.15 -5.50
C LYS A 125 -14.18 26.24 -4.42
N THR A 126 -13.16 26.26 -3.55
CA THR A 126 -12.99 27.26 -2.47
C THR A 126 -12.25 28.52 -2.92
N ARG A 127 -12.50 28.98 -4.17
CA ARG A 127 -11.83 30.14 -4.79
C ARG A 127 -11.62 31.30 -3.81
N GLY A 128 -10.34 31.62 -3.53
CA GLY A 128 -9.93 32.81 -2.77
C GLY A 128 -9.07 32.56 -1.53
N ILE A 129 -9.01 31.32 -1.01
CA ILE A 129 -8.28 30.99 0.23
C ILE A 129 -6.99 30.22 -0.04
N VAL A 130 -6.88 29.57 -1.20
CA VAL A 130 -5.75 28.67 -1.50
C VAL A 130 -4.48 29.45 -1.81
N LEU A 131 -3.57 29.49 -0.84
CA LEU A 131 -2.28 30.17 -0.92
C LEU A 131 -1.22 29.27 -1.58
N TYR A 132 -0.15 29.87 -2.11
CA TYR A 132 0.92 29.15 -2.83
C TYR A 132 1.56 28.01 -2.01
N TYR A 133 1.63 28.15 -0.66
CA TYR A 133 2.17 27.12 0.22
C TYR A 133 1.32 25.83 0.22
N GLU A 134 0.03 25.90 -0.09
CA GLU A 134 -0.86 24.74 -0.11
C GLU A 134 -0.57 23.84 -1.32
N TRP A 135 -0.26 24.45 -2.46
CA TRP A 135 0.22 23.71 -3.62
C TRP A 135 1.57 23.05 -3.37
N LEU A 136 2.50 23.75 -2.72
CA LEU A 136 3.78 23.18 -2.30
C LEU A 136 3.58 21.99 -1.37
N TRP A 137 2.60 22.04 -0.47
CA TRP A 137 2.26 20.92 0.41
C TRP A 137 1.82 19.68 -0.39
N PHE A 138 0.89 19.83 -1.35
CA PHE A 138 0.45 18.70 -2.18
C PHE A 138 1.59 18.10 -2.99
N VAL A 139 2.41 18.95 -3.61
CA VAL A 139 3.59 18.51 -4.37
C VAL A 139 4.58 17.79 -3.48
N ALA A 140 4.86 18.32 -2.28
CA ALA A 140 5.77 17.69 -1.32
C ALA A 140 5.28 16.30 -0.88
N VAL A 141 4.00 16.17 -0.51
CA VAL A 141 3.43 14.86 -0.09
C VAL A 141 3.39 13.88 -1.26
N PHE A 142 3.06 14.35 -2.47
CA PHE A 142 3.06 13.50 -3.65
C PHE A 142 4.47 13.03 -4.02
N LEU A 143 5.48 13.91 -4.00
CA LEU A 143 6.87 13.53 -4.23
C LEU A 143 7.37 12.54 -3.18
N PHE A 144 7.04 12.79 -1.91
CA PHE A 144 7.36 11.88 -0.82
C PHE A 144 6.74 10.48 -1.05
N PHE A 145 5.48 10.42 -1.47
CA PHE A 145 4.82 9.17 -1.85
C PHE A 145 5.57 8.45 -2.98
N ILE A 146 5.90 9.14 -4.08
CA ILE A 146 6.61 8.54 -5.22
C ILE A 146 7.99 8.00 -4.80
N ILE A 147 8.76 8.78 -4.04
CA ILE A 147 10.09 8.39 -3.55
C ILE A 147 9.98 7.15 -2.65
N ALA A 148 9.06 7.17 -1.68
CA ALA A 148 8.87 6.05 -0.78
C ALA A 148 8.42 4.77 -1.51
N MET A 149 7.54 4.91 -2.51
CA MET A 149 7.12 3.78 -3.35
C MET A 149 8.26 3.24 -4.21
N TYR A 150 9.15 4.12 -4.71
CA TYR A 150 10.35 3.73 -5.45
C TYR A 150 11.34 2.98 -4.54
N CYS A 151 11.62 3.51 -3.35
CA CYS A 151 12.46 2.86 -2.34
C CYS A 151 11.91 1.48 -1.95
N GLY A 152 10.61 1.40 -1.64
CA GLY A 152 9.96 0.14 -1.29
C GLY A 152 10.00 -0.88 -2.42
N ARG A 153 9.77 -0.45 -3.68
CA ARG A 153 9.92 -1.33 -4.85
C ARG A 153 11.33 -1.89 -4.96
N ASN A 154 12.36 -1.06 -4.78
CA ASN A 154 13.75 -1.50 -4.87
C ASN A 154 14.10 -2.53 -3.78
N GLN A 155 13.60 -2.36 -2.55
CA GLN A 155 13.78 -3.35 -1.50
C GLN A 155 13.12 -4.68 -1.85
N LEU A 156 11.89 -4.64 -2.39
CA LEU A 156 11.16 -5.83 -2.81
C LEU A 156 11.85 -6.57 -3.96
N LEU A 157 12.49 -5.86 -4.88
CA LEU A 157 13.31 -6.46 -5.95
C LEU A 157 14.57 -7.15 -5.41
N LYS A 158 15.20 -6.60 -4.37
CA LYS A 158 16.34 -7.25 -3.70
C LYS A 158 15.95 -8.59 -3.07
N LEU A 159 14.76 -8.70 -2.48
CA LEU A 159 14.25 -9.97 -1.94
C LEU A 159 13.88 -10.99 -3.02
N ASP A 160 13.38 -10.51 -4.15
CA ASP A 160 13.03 -11.39 -5.26
C ASP A 160 14.26 -11.96 -5.99
N SER A 161 15.40 -11.23 -5.95
CA SER A 161 16.66 -11.61 -6.59
C SER A 161 17.58 -12.49 -5.73
N LEU A 162 17.18 -12.85 -4.51
CA LEU A 162 17.95 -13.79 -3.69
C LEU A 162 17.98 -15.19 -4.36
N PRO A 163 19.17 -15.75 -4.64
CA PRO A 163 19.29 -17.07 -5.25
C PRO A 163 18.83 -18.16 -4.28
N GLU A 164 18.24 -19.23 -4.82
CA GLU A 164 17.98 -20.47 -4.06
C GLU A 164 19.32 -21.04 -3.59
N LEU A 165 19.43 -21.46 -2.33
CA LEU A 165 20.65 -22.11 -1.85
C LEU A 165 20.88 -23.39 -2.66
N PRO A 166 22.13 -23.70 -3.04
CA PRO A 166 22.43 -24.96 -3.71
C PRO A 166 21.96 -26.11 -2.81
N LYS A 167 21.11 -26.97 -3.35
CA LYS A 167 20.60 -28.17 -2.68
C LYS A 167 21.81 -28.97 -2.17
N LYS A 168 21.98 -29.04 -0.84
CA LYS A 168 22.95 -29.94 -0.19
C LYS A 168 22.41 -31.35 -0.17
#